data_AF-A0A6P0XMT8-F1
#
_entry.id   AF-A0A6P0XMT8-F1
#
_cell.length_a   1.000
_cell.length_b   1.000
_cell.length_c   1.000
_cell.angle_alpha   90.00
_cell.angle_beta   90.00
_cell.angle_gamma   90.00
#
_symmetry.space_group_name_H-M   'P 1'
#
loop_
_entity.id
_entity.type
_entity.pdbx_description
1 polymer ?
#
loop_
_entity_poly.entity_id
_entity_poly.type
_entity_poly.pdbx_seq_one_letter_code
_entity_poly.pdbx_strand_id
1 'polypeptide(L)' 'CLSTDDFAIVSSEVDAATAEAEIVYNSASGALYYNANGTEDGFGSGAQFATLDGSPELVANDFQVR' A
#
# COMPACT_ATOMS: atom_id res chain seq x y z
N CYS A 1 6.74 -14.20 -6.01
CA CYS A 1 5.55 -13.33 -6.05
C CYS A 1 5.49 -12.61 -4.72
N LEU A 2 4.88 -11.43 -4.67
CA LEU A 2 4.59 -10.81 -3.37
C LEU A 2 3.68 -11.75 -2.58
N SER A 3 3.93 -11.88 -1.29
CA SER A 3 3.07 -12.56 -0.34
C SER A 3 1.91 -11.65 0.06
N THR A 4 0.91 -12.21 0.74
CA THR A 4 -0.18 -11.41 1.34
C THR A 4 0.31 -10.45 2.43
N ASP A 5 1.52 -10.65 2.93
CA ASP A 5 2.12 -9.80 3.96
C ASP A 5 2.82 -8.58 3.33
N ASP A 6 3.15 -8.64 2.03
CA ASP A 6 3.81 -7.55 1.31
C ASP A 6 2.83 -6.53 0.69
N PHE A 7 1.52 -6.86 0.67
CA PHE A 7 0.47 -6.02 0.11
C PHE A 7 -0.77 -5.94 1.00
N ALA A 8 -1.17 -4.72 1.39
CA ALA A 8 -2.38 -4.47 2.16
C ALA A 8 -3.37 -3.55 1.42
N ILE A 9 -4.66 -3.78 1.66
CA ILE A 9 -5.74 -2.91 1.21
C ILE A 9 -6.36 -2.25 2.43
N VAL A 10 -6.47 -0.93 2.40
CA VAL A 10 -7.05 -0.11 3.45
C VAL A 10 -8.13 0.83 2.88
N SER A 11 -8.81 1.54 3.78
CA SER A 11 -9.87 2.50 3.43
C SER A 11 -9.60 3.92 3.91
N SER A 12 -8.45 4.18 4.54
CA SER A 12 -8.09 5.52 5.01
C SER A 12 -6.58 5.75 4.96
N GLU A 13 -6.18 7.02 4.98
CA GLU A 13 -4.78 7.45 5.00
C GLU A 13 -4.10 7.11 6.33
N VAL A 14 -4.86 7.12 7.43
CA VAL A 14 -4.37 6.74 8.76
C VAL A 14 -4.04 5.25 8.77
N ASP A 15 -4.96 4.40 8.28
CA ASP A 15 -4.73 2.96 8.18
C ASP A 15 -3.56 2.67 7.24
N ALA A 16 -3.40 3.46 6.16
CA ALA A 16 -2.28 3.32 5.24
C ALA A 16 -0.94 3.57 5.94
N ALA A 17 -0.87 4.57 6.81
CA ALA A 17 0.33 4.93 7.55
C ALA A 17 0.65 3.96 8.71
N THR A 18 -0.29 3.10 9.12
CA THR A 18 -0.08 2.12 10.19
C THR A 18 -0.03 0.68 9.69
N ALA A 19 -0.19 0.46 8.38
CA ALA A 19 -0.20 -0.87 7.80
C ALA A 19 1.23 -1.42 7.69
N GLU A 20 1.41 -2.67 8.10
CA GLU A 20 2.71 -3.34 8.13
C GLU A 20 3.25 -3.75 6.75
N ALA A 21 2.38 -3.73 5.73
CA ALA A 21 2.73 -4.16 4.38
C ALA A 21 3.60 -3.13 3.64
N GLU A 22 4.56 -3.62 2.84
CA GLU A 22 5.49 -2.78 2.08
C GLU A 22 4.78 -1.96 0.98
N ILE A 23 3.74 -2.52 0.35
CA ILE A 23 2.84 -1.78 -0.54
C ILE A 23 1.45 -1.71 0.09
N VAL A 24 0.94 -0.49 0.24
CA VAL A 24 -0.40 -0.25 0.80
C VAL A 24 -1.28 0.47 -0.20
N TYR A 25 -2.44 -0.10 -0.49
CA TYR A 25 -3.44 0.47 -1.38
C TYR A 25 -4.64 1.00 -0.60
N ASN A 26 -4.91 2.31 -0.70
CA ASN A 26 -6.12 2.90 -0.19
C ASN A 26 -7.22 2.83 -1.26
N SER A 27 -8.15 1.89 -1.08
CA SER A 27 -9.27 1.66 -2.02
C SER A 27 -10.31 2.79 -2.04
N ALA A 28 -10.32 3.68 -1.04
CA ALA A 28 -11.22 4.83 -1.03
C ALA A 28 -10.71 5.97 -1.92
N SER A 29 -9.39 6.19 -1.97
CA SER A 29 -8.78 7.30 -2.73
C SER A 29 -8.03 6.87 -3.99
N GLY A 30 -7.76 5.56 -4.16
CA GLY A 30 -6.91 5.04 -5.20
C GLY A 30 -5.40 5.20 -4.91
N ALA A 31 -5.02 5.73 -3.74
CA ALA A 31 -3.63 6.02 -3.41
C ALA A 31 -2.82 4.75 -3.13
N LEU A 32 -1.59 4.71 -3.66
CA LEU A 32 -0.60 3.67 -3.39
C LEU A 32 0.58 4.25 -2.62
N TYR A 33 0.94 3.57 -1.55
CA TYR A 33 2.02 3.96 -0.64
C TYR A 33 3.08 2.88 -0.58
N TYR A 34 4.34 3.32 -0.50
CA TYR A 34 5.48 2.47 -0.18
C TYR A 34 5.83 2.69 1.29
N ASN A 35 5.75 1.63 2.10
CA ASN A 35 6.15 1.63 3.49
C ASN A 35 7.59 1.09 3.61
N ALA A 36 8.55 1.98 3.83
CA ALA A 36 9.97 1.63 3.91
C ALA A 36 10.42 1.17 5.30
N ASN A 37 9.63 1.43 6.35
CA ASN A 37 9.95 1.09 7.75
C ASN A 37 9.12 -0.11 8.27
N GLY A 38 8.33 -0.76 7.43
CA GLY A 38 7.63 -2.01 7.75
C GLY A 38 6.60 -1.81 8.86
N THR A 39 6.77 -2.50 9.99
CA THR A 39 5.80 -2.48 11.09
C THR A 39 5.82 -1.21 11.95
N GLU A 40 6.71 -0.27 11.67
CA GLU A 40 6.77 1.00 12.40
C GLU A 40 5.74 2.01 11.86
N ASP A 41 5.12 2.79 12.75
CA ASP A 41 4.16 3.83 12.36
C ASP A 41 4.77 4.82 11.33
N GLY A 42 3.97 5.17 10.33
CA GLY A 42 4.37 5.99 9.19
C GLY A 42 4.90 5.18 8.01
N PHE A 43 5.50 5.88 7.04
CA PHE A 43 6.11 5.24 5.85
C PHE A 43 7.64 5.25 5.88
N GLY A 44 8.24 5.74 6.98
CA GLY A 44 9.69 5.91 7.09
C GLY A 44 10.21 6.92 6.05
N SER A 45 11.10 6.46 5.17
CA SER A 45 11.56 7.23 4.00
C SER A 45 10.66 7.07 2.76
N GLY A 46 9.67 6.19 2.84
CA GLY A 46 8.63 6.00 1.83
C GLY A 46 7.56 7.08 1.91
N ALA A 47 6.62 7.02 0.97
CA ALA A 47 5.47 7.92 0.87
C ALA A 47 4.47 7.36 -0.15
N GLN A 48 3.41 8.13 -0.40
CA GLN A 48 2.60 7.93 -1.59
C GLN A 48 3.46 8.07 -2.84
N PHE A 49 3.37 7.08 -3.74
CA PHE A 49 4.10 7.10 -5.01
C PHE A 49 3.19 7.06 -6.24
N ALA A 50 1.90 6.75 -6.06
CA ALA A 50 0.91 6.78 -7.15
C ALA A 50 -0.52 7.03 -6.65
N THR A 51 -1.39 7.40 -7.58
CA THR A 51 -2.85 7.40 -7.43
C THR A 51 -3.45 6.70 -8.64
N LEU A 52 -4.32 5.73 -8.41
CA LEU A 52 -5.05 5.03 -9.46
C LEU A 52 -6.44 5.64 -9.63
N ASP A 53 -6.68 6.24 -10.79
CA ASP A 53 -7.98 6.82 -11.11
C ASP A 53 -9.08 5.75 -11.13
N GLY A 54 -10.21 6.07 -10.51
CA GLY A 54 -11.37 5.18 -10.42
C GLY A 54 -11.28 4.10 -9.35
N SER A 55 -10.21 4.07 -8.56
CA SER A 55 -10.02 3.16 -7.41
C SER A 55 -10.34 1.69 -7.75
N PRO A 56 -9.61 1.06 -8.68
CA PRO A 56 -9.89 -0.31 -9.09
C PRO A 56 -9.76 -1.30 -7.92
N GLU A 57 -10.44 -2.45 -8.03
CA GLU A 57 -10.16 -3.59 -7.15
C GLU A 57 -8.80 -4.18 -7.51
N LEU A 58 -7.91 -4.27 -6.53
CA LEU A 58 -6.57 -4.84 -6.67
C LEU A 58 -6.40 -6.04 -5.75
N VAL A 59 -5.54 -6.95 -6.15
CA VAL A 59 -5.04 -8.07 -5.32
C VAL A 59 -3.52 -8.13 -5.38
N ALA A 60 -2.89 -8.83 -4.43
CA ALA A 60 -1.42 -8.95 -4.37
C ALA A 60 -0.79 -9.47 -5.69
N ASN A 61 -1.53 -10.29 -6.45
CA ASN A 61 -1.08 -10.84 -7.73
C ASN A 61 -0.98 -9.81 -8.87
N ASP A 62 -1.57 -8.62 -8.71
CA ASP A 62 -1.44 -7.52 -9.68
C ASP A 62 -0.04 -6.87 -9.63
N PHE A 63 0.74 -7.17 -8.60
CA PHE A 63 2.09 -6.63 -8.39
C PHE A 63 3.16 -7.71 -8.61
N GLN A 64 4.22 -7.34 -9.34
CA GLN A 64 5.39 -8.21 -9.59
C GLN A 64 6.68 -7.41 -9.42
N VAL A 65 7.53 -7.88 -8.51
CA VAL A 65 8.92 -7.39 -8.39
C VAL A 65 9.78 -8.07 -9.45
N ARG A 66 10.59 -7.30 -10.18
CA ARG A 66 11.50 -7.80 -11.23
C ARG A 66 12.88 -7.19 -11.12
#